data_AF-A0A8J5X5D9-F1
#
_entry.id   AF-A0A8J5X5D9-F1
#
_cell.length_a   1.000
_cell.length_b   1.000
_cell.length_c   1.000
_cell.angle_alpha   90.00
_cell.angle_beta   90.00
_cell.angle_gamma   90.00
#
_symmetry.space_group_name_H-M   'P 1'
#
loop_
_entity.id
_entity.type
_entity.pdbx_description
1 polymer ?
#
loop_
_entity_poly.entity_id
_entity_poly.type
_entity_poly.pdbx_seq_one_letter_code
_entity_poly.pdbx_strand_id
1 'polypeptide(L)'
;MAHSSAHGPPHISGSVGGHVLPGVCFLLLGVHWTVAVVSHLVAGHRAEASRAWYPLPGTWTHAWPVEPALKAGLSMLGALVEVLIKDMRPGRVFFRPLFSPAGDFVNVNIWAHAAMYSFFALSGVVDFAMDCHVRTAAAAQAGAVASNAHARVLGPALEHDAADAESAAAAREQTKADRIAESRVGAAAHPTAARRVARRVELAALSVALAHCAIQFAFHASAPEAPRFFAAAHAVLVILLGFAALAAAIEAAVDEPEQAWLSALLRAVLMTTSGAWFVHLARYYREPHRWAAMPHGPHALTALAAFVLLAVLGTTAALAVACAVPSKAGLRVGARPPATARAWRVHGAAP
;
A
#
# COMPACT_ATOMS: atom_id res chain seq x y z
N MET A 1 -28.96 -56.46 1.42
CA MET A 1 -29.13 -55.27 2.27
C MET A 1 -28.05 -54.27 1.90
N ALA A 2 -28.40 -53.26 1.10
CA ALA A 2 -27.48 -52.20 0.71
C ALA A 2 -27.49 -51.14 1.81
N HIS A 3 -26.37 -50.95 2.50
CA HIS A 3 -26.18 -49.79 3.36
C HIS A 3 -26.14 -48.55 2.46
N SER A 4 -27.28 -47.87 2.35
CA SER A 4 -27.35 -46.46 1.97
C SER A 4 -26.47 -45.70 2.95
N SER A 5 -25.20 -45.52 2.60
CA SER A 5 -24.33 -44.54 3.23
C SER A 5 -24.94 -43.18 2.86
N ALA A 6 -25.87 -42.73 3.70
CA ALA A 6 -26.40 -41.38 3.72
C ALA A 6 -25.23 -40.44 4.04
N HIS A 7 -24.39 -40.20 3.05
CA HIS A 7 -23.49 -39.07 3.04
C HIS A 7 -24.40 -37.85 3.01
N GLY A 8 -24.61 -37.27 4.18
CA GLY A 8 -25.26 -35.97 4.31
C GLY A 8 -24.61 -34.98 3.33
N PRO A 9 -25.36 -33.96 2.89
CA PRO A 9 -24.85 -32.99 1.94
C PRO A 9 -23.47 -32.50 2.39
N PRO A 10 -22.49 -32.42 1.47
CA PRO A 10 -21.14 -32.03 1.82
C PRO A 10 -21.20 -30.67 2.52
N HIS A 11 -20.85 -30.64 3.81
CA HIS A 11 -20.82 -29.41 4.58
C HIS A 11 -19.88 -28.41 3.89
N ILE A 12 -20.45 -27.33 3.37
CA ILE A 12 -19.74 -26.16 2.85
C ILE A 12 -19.10 -25.45 4.05
N SER A 13 -18.02 -26.03 4.58
CA SER A 13 -17.23 -25.43 5.64
C SER A 13 -15.97 -24.86 5.03
N GLY A 14 -15.73 -23.58 5.28
CA GLY A 14 -14.47 -22.93 4.94
C GLY A 14 -13.29 -23.68 5.56
N SER A 15 -12.18 -23.79 4.83
CA SER A 15 -10.98 -24.41 5.39
C SER A 15 -10.22 -23.42 6.29
N VAL A 16 -9.54 -23.93 7.31
CA VAL A 16 -8.62 -23.14 8.15
C VAL A 16 -7.58 -22.45 7.26
N GLY A 17 -7.01 -23.17 6.29
CA GLY A 17 -6.03 -22.61 5.35
C GLY A 17 -6.58 -21.42 4.55
N GLY A 18 -7.80 -21.55 4.03
CA GLY A 18 -8.48 -20.51 3.26
C GLY A 18 -8.84 -19.25 4.06
N HIS A 19 -8.77 -19.29 5.40
CA HIS A 19 -9.00 -18.12 6.25
C HIS A 19 -7.71 -17.60 6.91
N VAL A 20 -6.79 -18.48 7.34
CA VAL A 20 -5.52 -18.05 7.96
C VAL A 20 -4.67 -17.28 6.97
N LEU A 21 -4.49 -17.82 5.77
CA LEU A 21 -3.57 -17.23 4.79
C LEU A 21 -3.96 -15.80 4.41
N PRO A 22 -5.19 -15.52 3.94
CA PRO A 22 -5.57 -14.13 3.65
C PRO A 22 -5.54 -13.26 4.90
N GLY A 23 -5.92 -13.80 6.07
CA GLY A 23 -5.88 -13.05 7.33
C GLY A 23 -4.50 -12.58 7.73
N VAL A 24 -3.50 -13.45 7.64
CA VAL A 24 -2.09 -13.11 7.91
C VAL A 24 -1.61 -12.06 6.91
N CYS A 25 -1.94 -12.20 5.61
CA CYS A 25 -1.57 -11.22 4.60
C CYS A 25 -2.16 -9.83 4.89
N PHE A 26 -3.46 -9.75 5.18
CA PHE A 26 -4.12 -8.48 5.55
C PHE A 26 -3.54 -7.86 6.82
N LEU A 27 -3.21 -8.69 7.81
CA LEU A 27 -2.62 -8.24 9.06
C LEU A 27 -1.24 -7.63 8.84
N LEU A 28 -0.36 -8.33 8.12
CA LEU A 28 1.00 -7.85 7.83
C LEU A 28 0.97 -6.58 6.99
N LEU A 29 0.11 -6.52 5.97
CA LEU A 29 -0.03 -5.36 5.10
C LEU A 29 -0.58 -4.15 5.87
N GLY A 30 -1.62 -4.36 6.69
CA GLY A 30 -2.20 -3.31 7.51
C GLY A 30 -1.20 -2.72 8.50
N VAL A 31 -0.45 -3.57 9.21
CA VAL A 31 0.61 -3.14 10.14
C VAL A 31 1.70 -2.35 9.41
N HIS A 32 2.18 -2.86 8.26
CA HIS A 32 3.17 -2.17 7.44
C HIS A 32 2.68 -0.78 7.02
N TRP A 33 1.45 -0.66 6.51
CA TRP A 33 0.87 0.63 6.15
C TRP A 33 0.75 1.57 7.34
N THR A 34 0.33 1.08 8.51
CA THR A 34 0.26 1.91 9.72
C THR A 34 1.62 2.48 10.08
N VAL A 35 2.66 1.63 10.10
CA VAL A 35 4.04 2.06 10.40
C VAL A 35 4.52 3.08 9.38
N ALA A 36 4.27 2.84 8.09
CA ALA A 36 4.71 3.74 7.02
C ALA A 36 4.01 5.10 7.07
N VAL A 37 2.67 5.12 7.20
CA VAL A 37 1.89 6.35 7.34
C VAL A 37 2.39 7.16 8.53
N VAL A 38 2.52 6.52 9.70
CA VAL A 38 3.02 7.18 10.91
C VAL A 38 4.42 7.72 10.71
N SER A 39 5.33 6.95 10.09
CA SER A 39 6.71 7.39 9.85
C SER A 39 6.77 8.63 8.95
N HIS A 40 5.94 8.69 7.90
CA HIS A 40 5.81 9.88 7.05
C HIS A 40 5.24 11.07 7.82
N LEU A 41 4.26 10.84 8.71
CA LEU A 41 3.71 11.89 9.56
C LEU A 41 4.76 12.45 10.54
N VAL A 42 5.55 11.58 11.19
CA VAL A 42 6.67 11.99 12.07
C VAL A 42 7.69 12.83 11.31
N ALA A 43 8.01 12.42 10.07
CA ALA A 43 8.98 13.12 9.23
C ALA A 43 8.44 14.46 8.66
N GLY A 44 7.18 14.81 8.91
CA GLY A 44 6.54 16.00 8.33
C GLY A 44 6.17 15.83 6.85
N HIS A 45 6.31 14.62 6.29
CA HIS A 45 6.02 14.30 4.90
C HIS A 45 4.53 13.93 4.70
N ARG A 46 3.61 14.78 5.20
CA ARG A 46 2.15 14.50 5.19
C ARG A 46 1.62 14.20 3.79
N ALA A 47 2.12 14.89 2.77
CA ALA A 47 1.72 14.66 1.38
C ALA A 47 2.13 13.30 0.81
N GLU A 48 3.15 12.68 1.39
CA GLU A 48 3.61 11.35 1.01
C GLU A 48 2.95 10.25 1.84
N ALA A 49 2.24 10.62 2.91
CA ALA A 49 1.56 9.68 3.78
C ALA A 49 0.35 9.00 3.12
N SER A 50 -0.15 9.48 1.98
CA SER A 50 -1.24 8.84 1.23
C SER A 50 -0.72 8.23 -0.08
N ARG A 51 -0.40 6.94 -0.03
CA ARG A 51 -0.04 6.11 -1.18
C ARG A 51 -0.71 4.74 -1.07
N ALA A 52 -0.95 4.08 -2.20
CA ALA A 52 -1.47 2.71 -2.17
C ALA A 52 -0.45 1.68 -1.64
N TRP A 53 0.84 2.04 -1.66
CA TRP A 53 1.96 1.25 -1.19
C TRP A 53 3.09 2.14 -0.63
N TYR A 54 3.98 1.56 0.19
CA TYR A 54 5.12 2.26 0.78
C TYR A 54 6.41 1.47 0.59
N PRO A 55 7.55 2.13 0.35
CA PRO A 55 8.82 1.44 0.34
C PRO A 55 9.09 0.82 1.72
N LEU A 56 9.59 -0.42 1.73
CA LEU A 56 10.03 -1.06 2.98
C LEU A 56 11.19 -0.25 3.58
N PRO A 57 11.25 -0.08 4.91
CA PRO A 57 12.35 0.62 5.56
C PRO A 57 13.69 -0.11 5.29
N GLY A 58 14.65 0.58 4.66
CA GLY A 58 15.96 0.03 4.30
C GLY A 58 16.54 0.67 3.04
N THR A 59 17.88 0.72 2.92
CA THR A 59 18.54 1.49 1.85
C THR A 59 18.38 0.91 0.44
N TRP A 60 18.17 -0.40 0.30
CA TRP A 60 18.13 -1.06 -1.01
C TRP A 60 16.71 -1.18 -1.59
N THR A 61 15.69 -1.18 -0.75
CA THR A 61 14.28 -1.33 -1.12
C THR A 61 13.70 -0.05 -1.74
N HIS A 62 14.31 1.12 -1.54
CA HIS A 62 13.90 2.34 -2.24
C HIS A 62 14.12 2.28 -3.77
N ALA A 63 15.07 1.46 -4.21
CA ALA A 63 15.37 1.31 -5.63
C ALA A 63 14.33 0.44 -6.38
N TRP A 64 13.55 -0.38 -5.67
CA TRP A 64 12.63 -1.34 -6.28
C TRP A 64 11.23 -1.25 -5.64
N PRO A 65 10.14 -1.29 -6.43
CA PRO A 65 8.78 -1.34 -5.89
C PRO A 65 8.47 -2.74 -5.32
N VAL A 66 9.14 -3.11 -4.22
CA VAL A 66 9.09 -4.44 -3.60
C VAL A 66 7.68 -4.76 -3.10
N GLU A 67 6.99 -3.82 -2.45
CA GLU A 67 5.62 -4.06 -1.97
C GLU A 67 4.64 -4.34 -3.11
N PRO A 68 4.56 -3.53 -4.19
CA PRO A 68 3.75 -3.86 -5.38
C PRO A 68 4.05 -5.25 -5.95
N ALA A 69 5.33 -5.60 -6.07
CA ALA A 69 5.75 -6.91 -6.58
C ALA A 69 5.31 -8.06 -5.65
N LEU A 70 5.48 -7.91 -4.33
CA LEU A 70 5.02 -8.89 -3.35
C LEU A 70 3.50 -9.01 -3.35
N LYS A 71 2.78 -7.89 -3.40
CA LYS A 71 1.32 -7.85 -3.49
C LYS A 71 0.83 -8.59 -4.73
N ALA A 72 1.42 -8.33 -5.89
CA ALA A 72 1.09 -9.02 -7.13
C ALA A 72 1.42 -10.52 -7.06
N GLY A 73 2.67 -10.84 -6.72
CA GLY A 73 3.20 -12.21 -6.72
C GLY A 73 2.55 -13.12 -5.68
N LEU A 74 2.43 -12.65 -4.43
CA LEU A 74 1.80 -13.43 -3.36
C LEU A 74 0.31 -13.62 -3.58
N SER A 75 -0.38 -12.63 -4.15
CA SER A 75 -1.80 -12.78 -4.48
C SER A 75 -1.99 -13.79 -5.61
N MET A 76 -1.18 -13.72 -6.67
CA MET A 76 -1.21 -14.71 -7.75
C MET A 76 -0.89 -16.12 -7.23
N LEU A 77 0.12 -16.26 -6.38
CA LEU A 77 0.45 -17.52 -5.72
C LEU A 77 -0.71 -18.02 -4.85
N GLY A 78 -1.37 -17.13 -4.10
CA GLY A 78 -2.56 -17.45 -3.31
C GLY A 78 -3.71 -17.97 -4.19
N ALA A 79 -3.99 -17.31 -5.31
CA ALA A 79 -5.00 -17.75 -6.27
C ALA A 79 -4.66 -19.14 -6.83
N LEU A 80 -3.40 -19.36 -7.23
CA LEU A 80 -2.94 -20.65 -7.75
C LEU A 80 -3.05 -21.75 -6.69
N VAL A 81 -2.60 -21.50 -5.46
CA VAL A 81 -2.70 -22.47 -4.35
C VAL A 81 -4.16 -22.82 -4.07
N GLU A 82 -5.05 -21.83 -4.01
CA GLU A 82 -6.46 -22.05 -3.69
C GLU A 82 -7.19 -22.84 -4.78
N VAL A 83 -6.90 -22.55 -6.05
CA VAL A 83 -7.51 -23.21 -7.23
C VAL A 83 -6.91 -24.60 -7.45
N LEU A 84 -5.59 -24.74 -7.37
CA LEU A 84 -4.87 -25.93 -7.80
C LEU A 84 -4.65 -26.94 -6.69
N ILE A 85 -4.66 -26.55 -5.42
CA ILE A 85 -4.22 -27.42 -4.32
C ILE A 85 -5.40 -27.79 -3.41
N LYS A 86 -5.87 -29.04 -3.55
CA LYS A 86 -6.87 -29.62 -2.63
C LYS A 86 -6.28 -29.99 -1.29
N ASP A 87 -5.13 -30.64 -1.31
CA ASP A 87 -4.50 -31.27 -0.17
C ASP A 87 -2.98 -31.19 -0.36
N MET A 88 -2.25 -30.82 0.70
CA MET A 88 -0.78 -30.75 0.72
C MET A 88 -0.17 -31.86 1.59
N ARG A 89 -0.83 -33.01 1.69
CA ARG A 89 -0.22 -34.18 2.33
C ARG A 89 0.99 -34.68 1.51
N PRO A 90 2.11 -35.05 2.16
CA PRO A 90 3.30 -35.54 1.47
C PRO A 90 2.97 -36.66 0.48
N GLY A 91 3.40 -36.50 -0.78
CA GLY A 91 3.23 -37.49 -1.85
C GLY A 91 1.89 -37.48 -2.61
N ARG A 92 0.97 -36.53 -2.36
CA ARG A 92 -0.28 -36.40 -3.13
C ARG A 92 -0.64 -34.94 -3.41
N VAL A 93 -0.47 -34.49 -4.66
CA VAL A 93 -1.03 -33.22 -5.14
C VAL A 93 -2.34 -33.54 -5.85
N PHE A 94 -3.46 -33.22 -5.22
CA PHE A 94 -4.77 -33.33 -5.86
C PHE A 94 -5.23 -31.97 -6.34
N PHE A 95 -5.49 -31.87 -7.64
CA PHE A 95 -6.19 -30.72 -8.20
C PHE A 95 -7.66 -30.75 -7.79
N ARG A 96 -8.21 -29.60 -7.43
CA ARG A 96 -9.63 -29.49 -7.11
C ARG A 96 -10.43 -29.48 -8.42
N PRO A 97 -11.50 -30.29 -8.54
CA PRO A 97 -12.45 -30.08 -9.62
C PRO A 97 -13.07 -28.70 -9.41
N LEU A 98 -12.97 -27.85 -10.44
CA LEU A 98 -13.57 -26.52 -10.45
C LEU A 98 -14.98 -26.53 -11.03
N PHE A 99 -15.26 -27.56 -11.82
CA PHE A 99 -16.55 -27.81 -12.45
C PHE A 99 -17.06 -29.21 -12.09
N SER A 100 -18.37 -29.34 -11.96
CA SER A 100 -19.05 -30.64 -11.89
C SER A 100 -18.94 -31.33 -13.26
N PRO A 101 -19.18 -32.64 -13.37
CA PRO A 101 -19.31 -33.32 -14.66
C PRO A 101 -20.40 -32.70 -15.56
N ALA A 102 -21.39 -32.01 -14.99
CA ALA A 102 -22.44 -31.30 -15.72
C ALA A 102 -22.03 -29.88 -16.18
N GLY A 103 -20.82 -29.43 -15.82
CA GLY A 103 -20.31 -28.09 -16.17
C GLY A 103 -20.64 -27.00 -15.15
N ASP A 104 -21.31 -27.32 -14.05
CA ASP A 104 -21.64 -26.36 -13.00
C ASP A 104 -20.40 -25.98 -12.19
N PHE A 105 -20.31 -24.73 -11.75
CA PHE A 105 -19.28 -24.33 -10.79
C PHE A 105 -19.44 -25.11 -9.48
N VAL A 106 -18.41 -25.85 -9.10
CA VAL A 106 -18.33 -26.47 -7.78
C VAL A 106 -17.40 -25.66 -6.89
N ASN A 107 -17.65 -25.67 -5.58
CA ASN A 107 -16.84 -24.96 -4.60
C ASN A 107 -16.77 -23.43 -4.81
N VAL A 108 -17.92 -22.75 -4.85
CA VAL A 108 -18.05 -21.29 -5.02
C VAL A 108 -17.08 -20.48 -4.12
N ASN A 109 -16.79 -20.96 -2.92
CA ASN A 109 -15.84 -20.33 -2.00
C ASN A 109 -14.41 -20.22 -2.56
N ILE A 110 -13.97 -21.23 -3.31
CA ILE A 110 -12.65 -21.22 -3.96
C ILE A 110 -12.62 -20.15 -5.04
N TRP A 111 -13.68 -20.07 -5.83
CA TRP A 111 -13.79 -19.08 -6.91
C TRP A 111 -13.81 -17.66 -6.37
N ALA A 112 -14.53 -17.43 -5.27
CA ALA A 112 -14.53 -16.15 -4.58
C ALA A 112 -13.12 -15.79 -4.07
N HIS A 113 -12.44 -16.69 -3.36
CA HIS A 113 -11.06 -16.45 -2.92
C HIS A 113 -10.10 -16.20 -4.08
N ALA A 114 -10.16 -17.00 -5.15
CA ALA A 114 -9.33 -16.82 -6.35
C ALA A 114 -9.57 -15.47 -7.02
N ALA A 115 -10.84 -15.06 -7.13
CA ALA A 115 -11.20 -13.75 -7.65
C ALA A 115 -10.70 -12.63 -6.72
N MET A 116 -10.85 -12.77 -5.39
CA MET A 116 -10.29 -11.82 -4.40
C MET A 116 -8.80 -11.58 -4.67
N TYR A 117 -8.03 -12.68 -4.69
CA TYR A 117 -6.60 -12.65 -4.95
C TYR A 117 -6.27 -12.03 -6.31
N SER A 118 -7.08 -12.29 -7.35
CA SER A 118 -6.87 -11.71 -8.68
C SER A 118 -7.01 -10.19 -8.67
N PHE A 119 -7.96 -9.63 -7.91
CA PHE A 119 -8.10 -8.18 -7.76
C PHE A 119 -6.95 -7.55 -6.95
N PHE A 120 -6.46 -8.23 -5.91
CA PHE A 120 -5.25 -7.76 -5.20
C PHE A 120 -4.00 -7.85 -6.08
N ALA A 121 -3.90 -8.90 -6.91
CA ALA A 121 -2.82 -9.03 -7.87
C ALA A 121 -2.84 -7.89 -8.89
N LEU A 122 -4.01 -7.61 -9.47
CA LEU A 122 -4.21 -6.50 -10.39
C LEU A 122 -3.86 -5.15 -9.74
N SER A 123 -4.28 -4.91 -8.50
CA SER A 123 -3.93 -3.70 -7.78
C SER A 123 -2.41 -3.56 -7.60
N GLY A 124 -1.69 -4.66 -7.28
CA GLY A 124 -0.23 -4.65 -7.22
C GLY A 124 0.45 -4.37 -8.58
N VAL A 125 -0.13 -4.87 -9.69
CA VAL A 125 0.36 -4.56 -11.04
C VAL A 125 0.17 -3.07 -11.37
N VAL A 126 -0.97 -2.48 -11.02
CA VAL A 126 -1.20 -1.04 -11.19
C VAL A 126 -0.19 -0.22 -10.40
N ASP A 127 0.02 -0.57 -9.13
CA ASP A 127 1.01 0.09 -8.27
C ASP A 127 2.43 0.05 -8.89
N PHE A 128 2.82 -1.10 -9.43
CA PHE A 128 4.10 -1.27 -10.11
C PHE A 128 4.21 -0.44 -11.39
N ALA A 129 3.17 -0.44 -12.22
CA ALA A 129 3.13 0.32 -13.47
C ALA A 129 3.19 1.83 -13.23
N MET A 130 2.52 2.31 -12.18
CA MET A 130 2.52 3.72 -11.80
C MET A 130 3.88 4.18 -11.26
N ASP A 131 4.57 3.37 -10.46
CA ASP A 131 5.96 3.65 -10.05
C ASP A 131 6.89 3.76 -11.27
N CYS A 132 6.78 2.83 -12.22
CA CYS A 132 7.54 2.88 -13.47
C CYS A 132 7.26 4.16 -14.26
N HIS A 133 5.99 4.54 -14.41
CA HIS A 133 5.58 5.76 -15.11
C HIS A 133 6.14 7.03 -14.43
N VAL A 134 6.09 7.11 -13.11
CA VAL A 134 6.65 8.25 -12.36
C VAL A 134 8.16 8.35 -12.55
N ARG A 135 8.89 7.23 -12.54
CA ARG A 135 10.33 7.20 -12.76
C ARG A 135 10.72 7.60 -14.17
N THR A 136 10.02 7.11 -15.19
CA THR A 136 10.30 7.47 -16.59
C THR A 136 9.99 8.94 -16.85
N ALA A 137 8.88 9.46 -16.31
CA ALA A 137 8.56 10.88 -16.40
C ALA A 137 9.64 11.75 -15.73
N ALA A 138 10.13 11.35 -14.55
CA ALA A 138 11.21 12.06 -13.85
C ALA A 138 12.53 12.02 -14.64
N ALA A 139 12.89 10.88 -15.23
CA ALA A 139 14.08 10.74 -16.06
C ALA A 139 14.01 11.60 -17.33
N ALA A 140 12.85 11.63 -18.00
CA ALA A 140 12.62 12.48 -19.17
C ALA A 140 12.73 13.96 -18.83
N GLN A 141 12.16 14.39 -17.69
CA GLN A 141 12.27 15.77 -17.22
C GLN A 141 13.73 16.14 -16.91
N ALA A 142 14.48 15.26 -16.26
CA ALA A 142 15.90 15.48 -15.98
C ALA A 142 16.73 15.59 -17.28
N GLY A 143 16.45 14.74 -18.27
CA GLY A 143 17.09 14.81 -19.60
C GLY A 143 16.79 16.12 -20.33
N ALA A 144 15.55 16.59 -20.30
CA ALA A 144 15.17 17.87 -20.90
C ALA A 144 15.87 19.06 -20.24
N VAL A 145 15.98 19.06 -18.90
CA VAL A 145 16.72 20.10 -18.16
C VAL A 145 18.21 20.08 -18.54
N ALA A 146 18.83 18.90 -18.61
CA ALA A 146 20.23 18.76 -19.02
C ALA A 146 20.48 19.24 -20.46
N SER A 147 19.58 18.91 -21.40
CA SER A 147 19.65 19.36 -22.78
C SER A 147 19.51 20.89 -22.90
N ASN A 148 18.57 21.49 -22.18
CA ASN A 148 18.38 22.95 -22.17
C ASN A 148 19.57 23.67 -21.55
N ALA A 149 20.14 23.11 -20.47
CA ALA A 149 21.35 23.65 -19.85
C ALA A 149 22.54 23.60 -20.82
N HIS A 150 22.70 22.50 -21.56
CA HIS A 150 23.74 22.36 -22.58
C HIS A 150 23.57 23.36 -23.73
N ALA A 151 22.35 23.52 -24.26
CA ALA A 151 22.05 24.49 -25.31
C ALA A 151 22.31 25.95 -24.87
N ARG A 152 21.97 26.30 -23.62
CA ARG A 152 22.25 27.64 -23.05
C ARG A 152 23.74 27.92 -22.88
N VAL A 153 24.56 26.90 -22.61
CA VAL A 153 26.01 27.07 -22.47
C VAL A 153 26.67 27.27 -23.84
N LEU A 154 26.19 26.58 -24.87
CA LEU A 154 26.77 26.67 -26.22
C LEU A 154 26.26 27.83 -27.06
N GLY A 155 25.02 28.29 -26.86
CA GLY A 155 24.44 29.40 -27.62
C GLY A 155 25.29 30.68 -27.61
N PRO A 156 25.68 31.20 -26.44
CA PRO A 156 26.50 32.42 -26.35
C PRO A 156 27.93 32.25 -26.86
N ALA A 157 28.48 31.02 -26.79
CA ALA A 157 29.83 30.73 -27.25
C ALA A 157 29.96 30.76 -28.77
N LEU A 158 28.85 30.71 -29.51
CA LEU A 158 28.82 30.78 -30.97
C LEU A 158 28.43 32.18 -31.50
N GLU A 159 27.87 33.05 -30.66
CA GLU A 159 27.43 34.40 -31.05
C GLU A 159 28.41 35.53 -30.66
N HIS A 160 29.43 35.26 -29.85
CA HIS A 160 30.36 36.28 -29.35
C HIS A 160 31.83 35.96 -29.62
N ASP A 161 32.24 36.08 -30.88
CA ASP A 161 33.64 36.32 -31.27
C ASP A 161 34.00 37.83 -31.24
N ALA A 162 33.18 38.72 -30.66
CA ALA A 162 33.37 40.17 -30.80
C ALA A 162 32.98 41.07 -29.60
N ALA A 163 32.84 40.57 -28.37
CA ALA A 163 32.43 41.40 -27.23
C ALA A 163 33.42 41.40 -26.06
N ASP A 164 33.59 42.57 -25.45
CA ASP A 164 34.59 42.92 -24.43
C ASP A 164 34.53 42.04 -23.16
N ALA A 165 35.72 41.77 -22.59
CA ALA A 165 35.92 40.88 -21.44
C ALA A 165 35.10 41.24 -20.18
N GLU A 166 34.67 42.50 -20.05
CA GLU A 166 33.88 42.99 -18.92
C GLU A 166 32.43 42.49 -18.97
N SER A 167 31.86 42.38 -20.17
CA SER A 167 30.52 41.80 -20.39
C SER A 167 30.50 40.30 -20.02
N ALA A 168 31.60 39.60 -20.29
CA ALA A 168 31.72 38.17 -19.98
C ALA A 168 31.74 37.89 -18.47
N ALA A 169 32.27 38.80 -17.64
CA ALA A 169 32.28 38.65 -16.19
C ALA A 169 30.88 38.82 -15.59
N ALA A 170 30.15 39.86 -16.02
CA ALA A 170 28.76 40.11 -15.59
C ALA A 170 27.82 38.97 -16.00
N ALA A 171 27.97 38.44 -17.22
CA ALA A 171 27.19 37.30 -17.69
C ALA A 171 27.42 36.03 -16.84
N ARG A 172 28.65 35.78 -16.38
CA ARG A 172 28.98 34.63 -15.51
C ARG A 172 28.35 34.76 -14.13
N GLU A 173 28.30 35.96 -13.58
CA GLU A 173 27.70 36.21 -12.25
C GLU A 173 26.18 36.06 -12.30
N GLN A 174 25.53 36.60 -13.35
CA GLN A 174 24.10 36.40 -13.60
C GLN A 174 23.75 34.92 -13.77
N THR A 175 24.54 34.18 -14.56
CA THR A 175 24.35 32.72 -14.76
C THR A 175 24.46 31.93 -13.45
N LYS A 176 25.30 32.39 -12.49
CA LYS A 176 25.43 31.76 -11.18
C LYS A 176 24.22 32.05 -10.29
N ALA A 177 23.70 33.27 -10.32
CA ALA A 177 22.48 33.64 -9.60
C ALA A 177 21.26 32.86 -10.12
N ASP A 178 21.11 32.73 -11.44
CA ASP A 178 20.04 31.97 -12.07
C ASP A 178 20.11 30.49 -11.70
N ARG A 179 21.31 29.89 -11.67
CA ARG A 179 21.50 28.50 -11.19
C ARG A 179 21.08 28.30 -9.74
N ILE A 180 21.36 29.28 -8.86
CA ILE A 180 20.95 29.21 -7.45
C ILE A 180 19.43 29.34 -7.35
N ALA A 181 18.82 30.25 -8.10
CA ALA A 181 17.37 30.43 -8.14
C ALA A 181 16.66 29.17 -8.68
N GLU A 182 17.10 28.61 -9.81
CA GLU A 182 16.55 27.38 -10.39
C GLU A 182 16.76 26.17 -9.48
N SER A 183 17.89 26.05 -8.78
CA SER A 183 18.11 24.95 -7.82
C SER A 183 17.13 24.99 -6.63
N ARG A 184 16.72 26.20 -6.22
CA ARG A 184 15.75 26.40 -5.14
C ARG A 184 14.32 26.16 -5.61
N VAL A 185 13.99 26.56 -6.84
CA VAL A 185 12.67 26.33 -7.44
C VAL A 185 12.48 24.85 -7.82
N GLY A 186 13.53 24.17 -8.30
CA GLY A 186 13.51 22.75 -8.62
C GLY A 186 13.41 21.83 -7.38
N ALA A 187 13.99 22.24 -6.24
CA ALA A 187 13.87 21.51 -4.98
C ALA A 187 12.48 21.65 -4.32
N ALA A 188 11.75 22.72 -4.64
CA ALA A 188 10.37 22.96 -4.19
C ALA A 188 9.33 22.56 -5.24
N ALA A 189 9.72 21.80 -6.27
CA ALA A 189 8.79 21.35 -7.29
C ALA A 189 7.66 20.55 -6.61
N HIS A 190 6.47 21.16 -6.60
CA HIS A 190 5.20 20.51 -6.32
C HIS A 190 5.24 19.06 -6.85
N PRO A 191 4.62 18.09 -6.14
CA PRO A 191 4.51 16.73 -6.66
C PRO A 191 4.12 16.82 -8.13
N THR A 192 4.98 16.32 -9.03
CA THR A 192 4.78 16.53 -10.46
C THR A 192 3.37 16.08 -10.82
N ALA A 193 2.72 16.71 -11.79
CA ALA A 193 1.36 16.32 -12.19
C ALA A 193 1.27 14.79 -12.41
N ALA A 194 2.33 14.18 -12.93
CA ALA A 194 2.51 12.73 -13.03
C ALA A 194 2.38 11.98 -11.69
N ARG A 195 3.04 12.43 -10.61
CA ARG A 195 2.92 11.81 -9.28
C ARG A 195 1.51 11.89 -8.71
N ARG A 196 0.82 13.02 -8.93
CA ARG A 196 -0.59 13.17 -8.50
C ARG A 196 -1.49 12.21 -9.24
N VAL A 197 -1.36 12.13 -10.57
CA VAL A 197 -2.14 11.20 -11.40
C VAL A 197 -1.87 9.75 -11.01
N ALA A 198 -0.59 9.37 -10.89
CA ALA A 198 -0.17 8.04 -10.44
C ALA A 198 -0.83 7.66 -9.11
N ARG A 199 -0.68 8.50 -8.08
CA ARG A 199 -1.31 8.29 -6.77
C ARG A 199 -2.82 8.06 -6.89
N ARG A 200 -3.55 8.85 -7.68
CA ARG A 200 -5.00 8.69 -7.84
C ARG A 200 -5.36 7.36 -8.51
N VAL A 201 -4.62 6.97 -9.55
CA VAL A 201 -4.83 5.71 -10.26
C VAL A 201 -4.57 4.52 -9.34
N GLU A 202 -3.48 4.55 -8.57
CA GLU A 202 -3.15 3.53 -7.57
C GLU A 202 -4.26 3.37 -6.52
N LEU A 203 -4.70 4.50 -5.92
CA LEU A 203 -5.74 4.50 -4.90
C LEU A 203 -7.11 4.07 -5.45
N ALA A 204 -7.44 4.46 -6.69
CA ALA A 204 -8.66 4.01 -7.36
C ALA A 204 -8.62 2.49 -7.61
N ALA A 205 -7.51 1.94 -8.09
CA ALA A 205 -7.35 0.52 -8.29
C ALA A 205 -7.45 -0.26 -6.97
N LEU A 206 -6.83 0.25 -5.91
CA LEU A 206 -6.96 -0.32 -4.56
C LEU A 206 -8.41 -0.26 -4.06
N SER A 207 -9.10 0.87 -4.24
CA SER A 207 -10.51 1.00 -3.85
C SER A 207 -11.39 -0.04 -4.54
N VAL A 208 -11.21 -0.23 -5.85
CA VAL A 208 -11.94 -1.25 -6.62
C VAL A 208 -11.66 -2.65 -6.11
N ALA A 209 -10.40 -2.98 -5.82
CA ALA A 209 -10.03 -4.30 -5.27
C ALA A 209 -10.69 -4.55 -3.90
N LEU A 210 -10.71 -3.54 -3.03
CA LEU A 210 -11.35 -3.62 -1.71
C LEU A 210 -12.87 -3.72 -1.80
N ALA A 211 -13.50 -2.96 -2.70
CA ALA A 211 -14.94 -3.03 -2.93
C ALA A 211 -15.36 -4.40 -3.46
N HIS A 212 -14.60 -4.95 -4.41
CA HIS A 212 -14.85 -6.29 -4.94
C HIS A 212 -14.73 -7.36 -3.85
N CYS A 213 -13.70 -7.26 -3.01
CA CYS A 213 -13.50 -8.12 -1.86
C CYS A 213 -14.71 -8.05 -0.90
N ALA A 214 -15.21 -6.84 -0.59
CA ALA A 214 -16.41 -6.66 0.22
C ALA A 214 -17.66 -7.31 -0.41
N ILE A 215 -17.85 -7.15 -1.72
CA ILE A 215 -18.97 -7.76 -2.45
C ILE A 215 -18.93 -9.30 -2.35
N GLN A 216 -17.76 -9.90 -2.52
CA GLN A 216 -17.61 -11.35 -2.39
C GLN A 216 -17.96 -11.85 -0.99
N PHE A 217 -17.53 -11.14 0.06
CA PHE A 217 -17.92 -11.48 1.44
C PHE A 217 -19.43 -11.31 1.68
N ALA A 218 -20.09 -10.36 1.01
CA ALA A 218 -21.53 -10.20 1.09
C ALA A 218 -22.27 -11.40 0.46
N PHE A 219 -21.78 -11.90 -0.68
CA PHE A 219 -22.29 -13.14 -1.28
C PHE A 219 -22.06 -14.36 -0.38
N HIS A 220 -20.93 -14.44 0.32
CA HIS A 220 -20.70 -15.50 1.31
C HIS A 220 -21.65 -15.41 2.50
N ALA A 221 -21.91 -14.20 2.99
CA ALA A 221 -22.81 -13.97 4.11
C ALA A 221 -24.27 -14.30 3.77
N SER A 222 -24.68 -14.19 2.50
CA SER A 222 -26.05 -14.42 2.05
C SER A 222 -26.36 -15.86 1.63
N ALA A 223 -25.38 -16.77 1.68
CA ALA A 223 -25.60 -18.17 1.34
C ALA A 223 -26.67 -18.80 2.27
N PRO A 224 -27.74 -19.42 1.75
CA PRO A 224 -28.85 -19.93 2.57
C PRO A 224 -28.42 -20.96 3.63
N GLU A 225 -27.33 -21.69 3.36
CA GLU A 225 -26.80 -22.75 4.21
C GLU A 225 -25.75 -22.24 5.22
N ALA A 226 -25.39 -20.95 5.17
CA ALA A 226 -24.42 -20.37 6.08
C ALA A 226 -24.94 -20.40 7.52
N PRO A 227 -24.16 -20.94 8.49
CA PRO A 227 -24.46 -20.75 9.90
C PRO A 227 -24.61 -19.26 10.21
N ARG A 228 -25.61 -18.86 11.00
CA ARG A 228 -25.87 -17.44 11.34
C ARG A 228 -24.63 -16.70 11.82
N PHE A 229 -23.78 -17.37 12.60
CA PHE A 229 -22.51 -16.82 13.07
C PHE A 229 -21.54 -16.53 11.92
N PHE A 230 -21.41 -17.46 10.96
CA PHE A 230 -20.55 -17.28 9.79
C PHE A 230 -21.00 -16.09 8.96
N ALA A 231 -22.31 -16.01 8.70
CA ALA A 231 -22.92 -14.89 7.99
C ALA A 231 -22.65 -13.54 8.70
N ALA A 232 -22.82 -13.50 10.03
CA ALA A 232 -22.56 -12.30 10.82
C ALA A 232 -21.08 -11.88 10.79
N ALA A 233 -20.16 -12.83 10.93
CA ALA A 233 -18.73 -12.53 10.87
C ALA A 233 -18.29 -12.05 9.48
N HIS A 234 -18.87 -12.61 8.42
CA HIS A 234 -18.64 -12.16 7.05
C HIS A 234 -19.23 -10.76 6.83
N ALA A 235 -20.42 -10.46 7.36
CA ALA A 235 -21.01 -9.12 7.30
C ALA A 235 -20.12 -8.06 7.98
N VAL A 236 -19.42 -8.39 9.07
CA VAL A 236 -18.44 -7.47 9.68
C VAL A 236 -17.27 -7.21 8.71
N LEU A 237 -16.74 -8.24 8.04
CA LEU A 237 -15.69 -8.08 7.03
C LEU A 237 -16.17 -7.23 5.85
N VAL A 238 -17.41 -7.41 5.38
CA VAL A 238 -18.02 -6.57 4.33
C VAL A 238 -17.98 -5.10 4.73
N ILE A 239 -18.38 -4.79 5.97
CA ILE A 239 -18.41 -3.42 6.48
C ILE A 239 -16.99 -2.83 6.54
N LEU A 240 -16.03 -3.56 7.12
CA LEU A 240 -14.65 -3.10 7.26
C LEU A 240 -13.97 -2.85 5.91
N LEU A 241 -14.12 -3.80 4.97
CA LEU A 241 -13.56 -3.71 3.63
C LEU A 241 -14.26 -2.63 2.80
N GLY A 242 -15.58 -2.49 2.94
CA GLY A 242 -16.36 -1.43 2.29
C GLY A 242 -15.92 -0.04 2.76
N PHE A 243 -15.71 0.16 4.07
CA PHE A 243 -15.17 1.41 4.59
C PHE A 243 -13.73 1.66 4.13
N ALA A 244 -12.90 0.62 4.01
CA ALA A 244 -11.54 0.78 3.50
C ALA A 244 -11.52 1.14 2.01
N ALA A 245 -12.43 0.57 1.22
CA ALA A 245 -12.65 0.93 -0.17
C ALA A 245 -13.10 2.39 -0.31
N LEU A 246 -14.05 2.82 0.52
CA LEU A 246 -14.53 4.20 0.55
C LEU A 246 -13.42 5.18 0.95
N ALA A 247 -12.64 4.85 1.98
CA ALA A 247 -11.49 5.66 2.39
C ALA A 247 -10.50 5.84 1.24
N ALA A 248 -10.14 4.76 0.53
CA ALA A 248 -9.28 4.81 -0.64
C ALA A 248 -9.89 5.64 -1.80
N ALA A 249 -11.20 5.53 -2.04
CA ALA A 249 -11.89 6.33 -3.06
C ALA A 249 -11.86 7.83 -2.73
N ILE A 250 -12.11 8.18 -1.47
CA ILE A 250 -12.01 9.56 -0.98
C ILE A 250 -10.58 10.07 -1.15
N GLU A 251 -9.56 9.28 -0.79
CA GLU A 251 -8.15 9.65 -1.00
C GLU A 251 -7.82 9.91 -2.48
N ALA A 252 -8.41 9.12 -3.38
CA ALA A 252 -8.22 9.27 -4.83
C ALA A 252 -8.93 10.51 -5.39
N ALA A 253 -10.05 10.91 -4.78
CA ALA A 253 -10.85 12.05 -5.21
C ALA A 253 -10.39 13.39 -4.61
N VAL A 254 -9.74 13.38 -3.44
CA VAL A 254 -9.31 14.60 -2.74
C VAL A 254 -7.93 15.05 -3.22
N ASP A 255 -7.89 16.29 -3.70
CA ASP A 255 -6.68 16.93 -4.23
C ASP A 255 -5.77 17.50 -3.16
N GLU A 256 -6.29 17.65 -1.94
CA GLU A 256 -5.59 18.22 -0.80
C GLU A 256 -4.76 17.13 -0.08
N PRO A 257 -3.43 17.08 -0.30
CA PRO A 257 -2.59 16.05 0.30
C PRO A 257 -2.50 16.20 1.83
N GLU A 258 -2.79 17.39 2.37
CA GLU A 258 -2.79 17.66 3.82
C GLU A 258 -3.92 16.98 4.58
N GLN A 259 -5.00 16.58 3.90
CA GLN A 259 -6.14 15.89 4.53
C GLN A 259 -6.12 14.37 4.25
N ALA A 260 -5.38 13.94 3.23
CA ALA A 260 -5.36 12.55 2.79
C ALA A 260 -4.69 11.57 3.77
N TRP A 261 -3.92 12.05 4.75
CA TRP A 261 -3.28 11.18 5.74
C TRP A 261 -4.28 10.52 6.70
N LEU A 262 -5.40 11.19 7.00
CA LEU A 262 -6.41 10.65 7.92
C LEU A 262 -7.10 9.43 7.31
N SER A 263 -7.46 9.54 6.03
CA SER A 263 -8.03 8.43 5.27
C SER A 263 -7.02 7.32 5.02
N ALA A 264 -5.74 7.65 4.77
CA ALA A 264 -4.68 6.65 4.66
C ALA A 264 -4.49 5.86 5.97
N LEU A 265 -4.52 6.56 7.11
CA LEU A 265 -4.45 5.94 8.43
C LEU A 265 -5.68 5.07 8.71
N LEU A 266 -6.88 5.59 8.42
CA LEU A 266 -8.13 4.84 8.55
C LEU A 266 -8.09 3.55 7.73
N ARG A 267 -7.65 3.62 6.47
CA ARG A 267 -7.48 2.46 5.60
C ARG A 267 -6.52 1.43 6.19
N ALA A 268 -5.39 1.85 6.72
CA ALA A 268 -4.41 0.95 7.36
C ALA A 268 -4.99 0.24 8.59
N VAL A 269 -5.73 0.98 9.44
CA VAL A 269 -6.43 0.43 10.61
C VAL A 269 -7.50 -0.58 10.19
N LEU A 270 -8.28 -0.25 9.16
CA LEU A 270 -9.33 -1.14 8.64
C LEU A 270 -8.74 -2.43 8.05
N MET A 271 -7.63 -2.36 7.31
CA MET A 271 -6.94 -3.57 6.81
C MET A 271 -6.42 -4.44 7.95
N THR A 272 -5.77 -3.84 8.94
CA THR A 272 -5.25 -4.56 10.12
C THR A 272 -6.39 -5.27 10.86
N THR A 273 -7.51 -4.58 11.03
CA THR A 273 -8.71 -5.11 11.69
C THR A 273 -9.30 -6.27 10.90
N SER A 274 -9.42 -6.15 9.57
CA SER A 274 -9.87 -7.23 8.69
C SER A 274 -8.97 -8.47 8.81
N GLY A 275 -7.65 -8.29 8.79
CA GLY A 275 -6.70 -9.40 8.94
C GLY A 275 -6.83 -10.16 10.25
N ALA A 276 -7.00 -9.43 11.36
CA ALA A 276 -7.24 -10.05 12.66
C ALA A 276 -8.54 -10.86 12.68
N TRP A 277 -9.62 -10.35 12.08
CA TRP A 277 -10.89 -11.06 11.97
C TRP A 277 -10.78 -12.39 11.24
N PHE A 278 -10.03 -12.46 10.13
CA PHE A 278 -9.76 -13.72 9.45
C PHE A 278 -9.01 -14.74 10.31
N VAL A 279 -8.01 -14.29 11.07
CA VAL A 279 -7.28 -15.18 11.99
C VAL A 279 -8.22 -15.72 13.08
N HIS A 280 -9.16 -14.91 13.57
CA HIS A 280 -10.18 -15.37 14.51
C HIS A 280 -11.16 -16.36 13.89
N LEU A 281 -11.64 -16.10 12.67
CA LEU A 281 -12.48 -17.02 11.91
C LEU A 281 -11.78 -18.37 11.70
N ALA A 282 -10.50 -18.35 11.34
CA ALA A 282 -9.73 -19.57 11.20
C ALA A 282 -9.63 -20.39 12.51
N ARG A 283 -9.49 -19.74 13.66
CA ARG A 283 -9.51 -20.43 14.96
C ARG A 283 -10.87 -21.03 15.26
N TYR A 284 -11.95 -20.32 14.92
CA TYR A 284 -13.31 -20.85 15.02
C TYR A 284 -13.47 -22.15 14.21
N TYR A 285 -12.95 -22.18 12.98
CA TYR A 285 -13.01 -23.36 12.12
C TYR A 285 -12.25 -24.59 12.64
N ARG A 286 -11.19 -24.38 13.43
CA ARG A 286 -10.40 -25.50 13.95
C ARG A 286 -11.13 -26.29 15.05
N GLU A 287 -11.99 -25.62 15.83
CA GLU A 287 -12.59 -26.21 17.04
C GLU A 287 -14.10 -25.90 17.17
N PRO A 288 -14.94 -26.15 16.15
CA PRO A 288 -16.32 -25.65 16.11
C PRO A 288 -17.19 -26.08 17.30
N HIS A 289 -16.94 -27.28 17.83
CA HIS A 289 -17.64 -27.85 18.98
C HIS A 289 -17.31 -27.14 20.30
N ARG A 290 -16.11 -26.60 20.47
CA ARG A 290 -15.74 -25.82 21.66
C ARG A 290 -16.43 -24.47 21.70
N TRP A 291 -16.67 -23.87 20.54
CA TRP A 291 -17.38 -22.60 20.42
C TRP A 291 -18.89 -22.77 20.62
N ALA A 292 -19.48 -23.84 20.07
CA ALA A 292 -20.88 -24.18 20.30
C ALA A 292 -21.20 -24.49 21.77
N ALA A 293 -20.22 -24.98 22.53
CA ALA A 293 -20.34 -25.26 23.95
C ALA A 293 -20.16 -24.04 24.86
N MET A 294 -19.70 -22.89 24.33
CA MET A 294 -19.56 -21.67 25.14
C MET A 294 -20.90 -20.94 25.28
N PRO A 295 -21.43 -20.75 26.50
CA PRO A 295 -22.69 -20.03 26.75
C PRO A 295 -22.68 -18.59 26.22
N HIS A 296 -21.49 -18.05 25.97
CA HIS A 296 -21.25 -16.67 25.52
C HIS A 296 -20.33 -16.60 24.29
N GLY A 297 -20.25 -17.65 23.47
CA GLY A 297 -19.34 -17.75 22.31
C GLY A 297 -19.29 -16.49 21.40
N PRO A 298 -20.44 -15.86 21.06
CA PRO A 298 -20.44 -14.61 20.28
C PRO A 298 -19.80 -13.43 21.04
N HIS A 299 -20.04 -13.32 22.35
CA HIS A 299 -19.55 -12.23 23.18
C HIS A 299 -18.03 -12.29 23.40
N ALA A 300 -17.45 -13.48 23.49
CA ALA A 300 -16.00 -13.64 23.60
C ALA A 300 -15.26 -13.19 22.33
N LEU A 301 -15.83 -13.45 21.16
CA LEU A 301 -15.33 -12.96 19.87
C LEU A 301 -15.48 -11.45 19.73
N THR A 302 -16.62 -10.89 20.13
CA THR A 302 -16.81 -9.44 20.18
C THR A 302 -15.81 -8.78 21.13
N ALA A 303 -15.55 -9.38 22.30
CA ALA A 303 -14.58 -8.86 23.26
C ALA A 303 -13.14 -8.92 22.73
N LEU A 304 -12.78 -9.99 22.02
CA LEU A 304 -11.45 -10.13 21.40
C LEU A 304 -11.27 -9.20 20.21
N ALA A 305 -12.29 -9.03 19.36
CA ALA A 305 -12.29 -8.06 18.29
C ALA A 305 -12.21 -6.62 18.84
N ALA A 306 -12.93 -6.32 19.92
CA ALA A 306 -12.81 -5.06 20.64
C ALA A 306 -11.40 -4.88 21.20
N PHE A 307 -10.76 -5.93 21.73
CA PHE A 307 -9.39 -5.86 22.23
C PHE A 307 -8.38 -5.61 21.11
N VAL A 308 -8.50 -6.28 19.96
CA VAL A 308 -7.62 -6.03 18.81
C VAL A 308 -7.82 -4.63 18.26
N LEU A 309 -9.07 -4.19 18.13
CA LEU A 309 -9.39 -2.82 17.71
C LEU A 309 -8.80 -1.80 18.70
N LEU A 310 -8.96 -2.02 20.01
CA LEU A 310 -8.37 -1.17 21.05
C LEU A 310 -6.85 -1.20 21.03
N ALA A 311 -6.22 -2.33 20.73
CA ALA A 311 -4.77 -2.44 20.59
C ALA A 311 -4.30 -1.65 19.37
N VAL A 312 -4.96 -1.79 18.22
CA VAL A 312 -4.64 -1.05 16.99
C VAL A 312 -4.86 0.45 17.19
N LEU A 313 -5.99 0.85 17.78
CA LEU A 313 -6.29 2.24 18.11
C LEU A 313 -5.30 2.80 19.14
N GLY A 314 -4.99 2.04 20.18
CA GLY A 314 -4.04 2.42 21.22
C GLY A 314 -2.63 2.59 20.68
N THR A 315 -2.19 1.68 19.80
CA THR A 315 -0.89 1.79 19.12
C THR A 315 -0.88 3.00 18.18
N THR A 316 -1.96 3.20 17.43
CA THR A 316 -2.10 4.36 16.52
C THR A 316 -2.12 5.68 17.28
N ALA A 317 -2.83 5.75 18.40
CA ALA A 317 -2.89 6.92 19.27
C ALA A 317 -1.55 7.17 19.97
N ALA A 318 -0.88 6.15 20.49
CA ALA A 318 0.45 6.27 21.08
C ALA A 318 1.46 6.78 20.06
N LEU A 319 1.41 6.26 18.83
CA LEU A 319 2.21 6.75 17.72
C LEU A 319 1.87 8.19 17.38
N ALA A 320 0.60 8.56 17.23
CA ALA A 320 0.17 9.92 16.97
C ALA A 320 0.60 10.91 18.07
N VAL A 321 0.52 10.53 19.34
CA VAL A 321 1.01 11.32 20.48
C VAL A 321 2.53 11.47 20.42
N ALA A 322 3.25 10.38 20.15
CA ALA A 322 4.71 10.43 19.96
C ALA A 322 5.10 11.34 18.78
N CYS A 323 4.27 11.44 17.73
CA CYS A 323 4.44 12.36 16.61
C CYS A 323 4.10 13.82 16.97
N ALA A 324 3.10 14.01 17.83
CA ALA A 324 2.59 15.32 18.22
C ALA A 324 3.45 16.02 19.26
N VAL A 325 4.33 15.29 19.97
CA VAL A 325 5.38 15.89 20.79
C VAL A 325 6.32 16.62 19.82
N PRO A 326 6.35 17.97 19.81
CA PRO A 326 7.27 18.69 18.95
C PRO A 326 8.66 18.22 19.31
N SER A 327 9.39 17.64 18.34
CA SER A 327 10.77 17.29 18.59
C SER A 327 11.47 18.57 19.04
N LYS A 328 11.96 18.60 20.29
CA LYS A 328 12.75 19.73 20.80
C LYS A 328 14.00 19.97 19.94
N ALA A 329 14.29 19.08 18.98
CA ALA A 329 15.30 19.23 17.94
C ALA A 329 15.01 20.37 16.93
N GLY A 330 13.77 20.86 16.82
CA GLY A 330 13.44 22.04 16.01
C GLY A 330 13.97 23.37 16.55
N LEU A 331 14.48 23.41 17.79
CA LEU A 331 15.00 24.64 18.41
C LEU A 331 16.49 24.90 18.19
N ARG A 332 17.21 24.06 17.42
CA ARG A 332 18.66 24.26 17.15
C ARG A 332 19.14 23.85 15.75
N VAL A 333 18.31 23.91 14.71
CA VAL A 333 18.84 24.08 13.35
C VAL A 333 18.84 25.56 13.03
N GLY A 334 19.67 26.32 13.74
CA GLY A 334 20.20 27.54 13.17
C GLY A 334 20.80 27.13 11.84
N ALA A 335 20.27 27.68 10.75
CA ALA A 335 20.74 27.45 9.40
C ALA A 335 22.26 27.49 9.42
N ARG A 336 22.90 26.32 9.36
CA ARG A 336 24.35 26.26 9.21
C ARG A 336 24.57 26.82 7.81
N PRO A 337 25.17 28.02 7.66
CA PRO A 337 25.40 28.55 6.34
C PRO A 337 26.18 27.51 5.54
N PRO A 338 25.86 27.31 4.25
CA PRO A 338 26.53 26.31 3.43
C PRO A 338 28.04 26.50 3.55
N ALA A 339 28.75 25.41 3.85
CA ALA A 339 30.19 25.38 4.08
C ALA A 339 31.02 25.59 2.80
N THR A 340 30.52 26.37 1.84
CA THR A 340 31.15 26.66 0.55
C THR A 340 31.84 28.02 0.50
N ALA A 341 31.86 28.79 1.59
CA ALA A 341 32.70 29.99 1.71
C ALA A 341 34.07 29.69 2.37
N ARG A 342 34.63 28.50 2.16
CA ARG A 342 36.07 28.31 2.37
C ARG A 342 36.78 28.92 1.16
N ALA A 343 37.02 30.22 1.27
CA ALA A 343 37.81 31.00 0.34
C ALA A 343 39.07 30.21 -0.03
N TRP A 344 39.21 29.88 -1.31
CA TRP A 344 40.51 29.62 -1.90
C TRP A 344 41.32 30.89 -1.75
N ARG A 345 42.11 30.96 -0.67
CA ARG A 345 43.15 31.96 -0.52
C ARG A 345 44.22 31.58 -1.54
N VAL A 346 44.14 32.17 -2.72
CA VAL A 346 45.21 32.16 -3.71
C VAL A 346 46.40 32.83 -3.03
N HIS A 347 47.36 32.04 -2.59
CA HIS A 347 48.67 32.56 -2.24
C HIS A 347 49.32 33.03 -3.55
N GLY A 348 49.24 34.34 -3.78
CA GLY A 348 50.11 35.02 -4.73
C GLY A 348 51.55 34.86 -4.26
N ALA A 349 52.34 34.14 -5.04
CA ALA A 349 53.78 34.23 -5.00
C ALA A 349 54.21 35.11 -6.18
N ALA A 350 54.70 36.30 -5.84
CA ALA A 350 55.59 37.14 -6.63
C ALA A 350 56.39 37.99 -5.61
N PRO A 351 57.61 38.46 -5.92
CA PRO A 351 58.30 38.46 -7.20
C PRO A 351 59.32 37.34 -7.41
#